data_AF-A0A970X594-F1
#
_entry.id   AF-A0A970X594-F1
#
_cell.length_a   1.000
_cell.length_b   1.000
_cell.length_c   1.000
_cell.angle_alpha   90.00
_cell.angle_beta   90.00
_cell.angle_gamma   90.00
#
_symmetry.space_group_name_H-M   'P 1'
#
loop_
_entity.id
_entity.type
_entity.pdbx_description
1 polymer ?
#
loop_
_entity_poly.entity_id
_entity_poly.type
_entity_poly.pdbx_seq_one_letter_code
_entity_poly.pdbx_strand_id
1 'polypeptide(L)'
;MRSQARELGLTDAEYDLICEKIGRRPNGLELAVFSLMWSEHCAYKHSKKLLGRLPTEGPHLLMGPGENAGAVDVGDGLAVAFKVESHNHPSAVEPFQGAATGVGGILRDVFAVGARPIAVLDSLRFGELDSQRSRYLLDGAVSGIGHYGNSIGVPTVGGEVYFEGPYEQNCLVNAMCLGIAPQERLTRSAAAGLGNHLVLMGARTGRDGIGGASVLASAEFGDDDADKRPTVQIGDPFEEKKVMEACLELLDRELLASLQDLGAAG
;
A
#
# COMPACT_ATOMS: atom_id res chain seq x y z
N MET A 1 -7.89 8.64 28.30
CA MET A 1 -6.87 7.89 27.54
C MET A 1 -7.31 6.48 27.24
N ARG A 2 -7.81 5.66 28.17
CA ARG A 2 -8.39 4.35 27.78
C ARG A 2 -9.57 4.49 26.81
N SER A 3 -10.50 5.42 27.08
CA SER A 3 -11.58 5.76 26.13
C SER A 3 -11.04 6.13 24.75
N GLN A 4 -10.10 7.08 24.71
CA GLN A 4 -9.42 7.51 23.49
C GLN A 4 -8.66 6.38 22.78
N ALA A 5 -8.06 5.44 23.52
CA ALA A 5 -7.38 4.29 22.93
C ALA A 5 -8.38 3.40 22.18
N ARG A 6 -9.55 3.15 22.77
CA ARG A 6 -10.63 2.39 22.14
C ARG A 6 -11.21 3.10 20.92
N GLU A 7 -11.38 4.42 20.98
CA GLU A 7 -11.78 5.25 19.82
C GLU A 7 -10.76 5.13 18.66
N LEU A 8 -9.49 4.91 18.98
CA LEU A 8 -8.41 4.67 18.03
C LEU A 8 -8.26 3.18 17.64
N GLY A 9 -9.19 2.31 18.01
CA GLY A 9 -9.17 0.89 17.67
C GLY A 9 -8.20 0.02 18.48
N LEU A 10 -7.62 0.54 19.56
CA LEU A 10 -6.80 -0.25 20.50
C LEU A 10 -7.67 -0.94 21.55
N THR A 11 -7.32 -2.19 21.86
CA THR A 11 -7.88 -2.91 23.00
C THR A 11 -7.29 -2.40 24.33
N ASP A 12 -7.98 -2.67 25.44
CA ASP A 12 -7.47 -2.32 26.77
C ASP A 12 -6.13 -2.97 27.09
N ALA A 13 -5.93 -4.21 26.61
CA ALA A 13 -4.69 -4.96 26.77
C ALA A 13 -3.53 -4.33 25.96
N GLU A 14 -3.80 -3.88 24.73
CA GLU A 14 -2.79 -3.16 23.94
C GLU A 14 -2.42 -1.83 24.60
N TYR A 15 -3.39 -1.08 25.14
CA TYR A 15 -3.11 0.15 25.89
C TYR A 15 -2.22 -0.12 27.11
N ASP A 16 -2.49 -1.18 27.87
CA ASP A 16 -1.69 -1.55 29.03
C ASP A 16 -0.26 -1.93 28.65
N LEU A 17 -0.10 -2.70 27.56
CA LEU A 17 1.20 -3.04 27.02
C LEU A 17 1.97 -1.81 26.51
N ILE A 18 1.29 -0.83 25.92
CA ILE A 18 1.91 0.44 25.52
C ILE A 18 2.46 1.16 26.75
N CYS A 19 1.66 1.29 27.81
CA CYS A 19 2.08 1.96 29.04
C CYS A 19 3.27 1.26 29.70
N GLU A 20 3.28 -0.08 29.69
CA GLU A 20 4.40 -0.89 30.17
C GLU A 20 5.67 -0.63 29.35
N LYS A 21 5.58 -0.71 28.01
CA LYS A 21 6.75 -0.56 27.12
C LYS A 21 7.42 0.81 27.19
N ILE A 22 6.64 1.88 27.36
CA ILE A 22 7.18 3.25 27.46
C ILE A 22 7.46 3.68 28.91
N GLY A 23 7.05 2.88 29.90
CA GLY A 23 7.24 3.15 31.33
C GLY A 23 6.42 4.33 31.88
N ARG A 24 5.44 4.84 31.11
CA ARG A 24 4.57 5.96 31.49
C ARG A 24 3.28 5.94 30.67
N ARG A 25 2.38 6.89 30.94
CA ARG A 25 1.20 7.12 30.09
C ARG A 25 1.62 7.77 28.76
N PRO A 26 1.12 7.31 27.61
CA PRO A 26 1.38 7.96 26.32
C PRO A 26 0.61 9.29 26.22
N ASN A 27 1.18 10.25 25.50
CA ASN A 27 0.44 11.43 25.05
C ASN A 27 -0.46 11.08 23.85
N GLY A 28 -1.27 12.03 23.38
CA GLY A 28 -2.23 11.78 22.30
C GLY A 28 -1.57 11.39 20.97
N LEU A 29 -0.42 11.99 20.62
CA LEU A 29 0.32 11.68 19.41
C LEU A 29 0.94 10.28 19.48
N GLU A 30 1.61 9.96 20.59
CA GLU A 30 2.20 8.64 20.82
C GLU A 30 1.13 7.55 20.72
N LEU A 31 -0.03 7.77 21.35
CA LEU A 31 -1.14 6.83 21.32
C LEU A 31 -1.68 6.64 19.90
N ALA A 32 -1.78 7.71 19.11
CA ALA A 32 -2.21 7.63 17.71
C ALA A 32 -1.21 6.86 16.84
N VAL A 33 0.10 7.10 17.03
CA VAL A 33 1.16 6.35 16.33
C VAL A 33 1.09 4.86 16.68
N PHE A 34 0.97 4.51 17.96
CA PHE A 34 0.81 3.12 18.37
C PHE A 34 -0.45 2.48 17.78
N SER A 35 -1.58 3.19 17.77
CA SER A 35 -2.83 2.73 17.15
C SER A 35 -2.64 2.36 15.68
N LEU A 36 -1.99 3.23 14.89
CA LEU A 36 -1.73 2.97 13.48
C LEU A 36 -0.78 1.79 13.30
N MET A 37 0.37 1.81 13.98
CA MET A 37 1.41 0.79 13.83
C MET A 37 0.99 -0.59 14.35
N TRP A 38 0.04 -0.67 15.29
CA TRP A 38 -0.49 -1.93 15.83
C TRP A 38 -1.85 -2.32 15.25
N SER A 39 -2.33 -1.62 14.21
CA SER A 39 -3.51 -2.05 13.45
C SER A 39 -3.27 -3.40 12.77
N GLU A 40 -4.32 -4.14 12.42
CA GLU A 40 -4.14 -5.39 11.65
C GLU A 40 -3.50 -5.10 10.29
N HIS A 41 -3.88 -3.99 9.67
CA HIS A 41 -3.35 -3.53 8.40
C HIS A 41 -1.83 -3.35 8.39
N CYS A 42 -1.25 -2.75 9.44
CA CYS A 42 0.19 -2.52 9.52
C CYS A 42 0.95 -3.70 10.16
N ALA A 43 0.40 -4.32 11.21
CA ALA A 43 1.14 -5.28 12.03
C ALA A 43 0.90 -6.75 11.66
N TYR A 44 -0.16 -7.05 10.88
CA TYR A 44 -0.53 -8.42 10.50
C TYR A 44 -0.64 -9.35 11.72
N LYS A 45 -1.29 -8.88 12.81
CA LYS A 45 -1.25 -9.52 14.14
C LYS A 45 -1.75 -10.96 14.10
N HIS A 46 -2.72 -11.23 13.24
CA HIS A 46 -3.33 -12.56 13.11
C HIS A 46 -2.62 -13.38 12.01
N SER A 47 -2.40 -12.76 10.86
CA SER A 47 -1.94 -13.45 9.64
C SER A 47 -0.43 -13.75 9.63
N LYS A 48 0.41 -12.91 10.25
CA LYS A 48 1.88 -13.07 10.26
C LYS A 48 2.34 -14.45 10.73
N LYS A 49 1.67 -15.01 11.74
CA LYS A 49 1.99 -16.34 12.30
C LYS A 49 1.74 -17.47 11.29
N LEU A 50 0.73 -17.33 10.44
CA LEU A 50 0.38 -18.32 9.42
C LEU A 50 1.24 -18.13 8.18
N LEU A 51 1.43 -16.89 7.73
CA LEU A 51 2.22 -16.55 6.55
C LEU A 51 3.71 -16.91 6.72
N GLY A 52 4.25 -16.83 7.94
CA GLY A 52 5.61 -17.27 8.25
C GLY A 52 5.87 -18.78 8.05
N ARG A 53 4.84 -19.57 7.70
CA ARG A 53 4.97 -21.00 7.35
C ARG A 53 5.20 -21.22 5.86
N LEU A 54 5.04 -20.20 5.03
CA LEU A 54 5.26 -20.31 3.59
C LEU A 54 6.77 -20.42 3.29
N PRO A 55 7.18 -21.20 2.28
CA PRO A 55 8.58 -21.23 1.84
C PRO A 55 9.04 -19.86 1.33
N THR A 56 10.21 -19.42 1.79
CA THR A 56 10.80 -18.10 1.43
C THR A 56 12.22 -18.23 0.89
N GLU A 57 12.62 -19.42 0.47
CA GLU A 57 13.94 -19.69 -0.10
C GLU A 57 13.78 -20.24 -1.52
N GLY A 58 14.66 -19.81 -2.42
CA GLY A 58 14.67 -20.27 -3.81
C GLY A 58 15.94 -19.81 -4.53
N PRO A 59 16.41 -20.56 -5.54
CA PRO A 59 17.68 -20.29 -6.22
C PRO A 59 17.72 -18.95 -6.96
N HIS A 60 16.56 -18.44 -7.38
CA HIS A 60 16.43 -17.17 -8.09
C HIS A 60 15.96 -16.03 -7.19
N LEU A 61 15.81 -16.24 -5.88
CA LEU A 61 15.31 -15.20 -4.98
C LEU A 61 16.41 -14.18 -4.67
N LEU A 62 16.17 -12.92 -5.01
CA LEU A 62 17.07 -11.80 -4.71
C LEU A 62 16.59 -11.00 -3.48
N MET A 63 15.27 -10.78 -3.38
CA MET A 63 14.62 -10.13 -2.25
C MET A 63 13.36 -10.88 -1.86
N GLY A 64 13.30 -11.32 -0.60
CA GLY A 64 12.16 -12.01 0.00
C GLY A 64 11.28 -11.10 0.86
N PRO A 65 10.37 -11.69 1.66
CA PRO A 65 9.52 -10.93 2.57
C PRO A 65 10.32 -10.06 3.55
N GLY A 66 9.90 -8.81 3.72
CA GLY A 66 10.54 -7.83 4.62
C GLY A 66 10.99 -6.54 3.93
N GLU A 67 11.05 -6.54 2.60
CA GLU A 67 11.24 -5.34 1.77
C GLU A 67 9.89 -4.88 1.17
N ASN A 68 9.86 -3.68 0.57
CA ASN A 68 8.65 -3.14 -0.07
C ASN A 68 8.18 -3.99 -1.26
N ALA A 69 9.05 -4.76 -1.91
CA ALA A 69 8.67 -5.70 -2.95
C ALA A 69 9.59 -6.93 -2.96
N GLY A 70 9.07 -8.06 -3.45
CA GLY A 70 9.90 -9.24 -3.72
C GLY A 70 10.64 -9.08 -5.05
N ALA A 71 11.81 -9.67 -5.20
CA ALA A 71 12.57 -9.64 -6.45
C ALA A 71 13.22 -10.98 -6.77
N VAL A 72 13.23 -11.33 -8.05
CA VAL A 72 13.81 -12.56 -8.58
C VAL A 72 14.78 -12.29 -9.72
N ASP A 73 15.81 -13.13 -9.83
CA ASP A 73 16.74 -13.17 -10.96
C ASP A 73 16.04 -13.74 -12.20
N VAL A 74 16.13 -13.03 -13.32
CA VAL A 74 15.57 -13.43 -14.62
C VAL A 74 16.65 -13.68 -15.69
N GLY A 75 17.92 -13.71 -15.30
CA GLY A 75 19.08 -13.89 -16.19
C GLY A 75 19.67 -12.56 -16.68
N ASP A 76 20.81 -12.65 -17.37
CA ASP A 76 21.51 -11.52 -18.00
C ASP A 76 21.81 -10.32 -17.07
N GLY A 77 21.99 -10.59 -15.77
CA GLY A 77 22.23 -9.54 -14.76
C GLY A 77 20.99 -8.70 -14.44
N LEU A 78 19.79 -9.16 -14.83
CA LEU A 78 18.53 -8.49 -14.60
C LEU A 78 17.73 -9.14 -13.47
N ALA A 79 16.94 -8.30 -12.80
CA ALA A 79 15.98 -8.68 -11.79
C ALA A 79 14.58 -8.18 -12.17
N VAL A 80 13.56 -8.95 -11.81
CA VAL A 80 12.17 -8.52 -11.81
C VAL A 80 11.68 -8.39 -10.38
N ALA A 81 11.29 -7.18 -10.00
CA ALA A 81 10.63 -6.90 -8.74
C ALA A 81 9.11 -6.91 -8.93
N PHE A 82 8.38 -7.44 -7.96
CA PHE A 82 6.93 -7.47 -7.99
C PHE A 82 6.33 -7.50 -6.59
N LYS A 83 5.12 -6.94 -6.49
CA LYS A 83 4.26 -7.02 -5.30
C LYS A 83 2.81 -6.97 -5.76
N VAL A 84 1.92 -7.41 -4.89
CA VAL A 84 0.46 -7.21 -5.00
C VAL A 84 -0.04 -6.52 -3.74
N GLU A 85 -0.92 -5.55 -3.91
CA GLU A 85 -1.60 -4.85 -2.84
C GLU A 85 -3.11 -4.84 -3.07
N SER A 86 -3.87 -4.60 -2.00
CA SER A 86 -5.33 -4.50 -2.04
C SER A 86 -5.80 -3.13 -1.55
N HIS A 87 -6.76 -2.54 -2.25
CA HIS A 87 -7.35 -1.24 -1.91
C HIS A 87 -8.88 -1.34 -1.76
N ASN A 88 -9.34 -2.42 -1.12
CA ASN A 88 -10.74 -2.86 -1.10
C ASN A 88 -11.70 -1.85 -0.47
N HIS A 89 -11.48 -1.49 0.80
CA HIS A 89 -12.41 -0.64 1.55
C HIS A 89 -12.55 0.77 0.94
N PRO A 90 -11.46 1.47 0.59
CA PRO A 90 -11.59 2.76 -0.11
C PRO A 90 -12.27 2.63 -1.47
N SER A 91 -12.03 1.54 -2.22
CA SER A 91 -12.72 1.30 -3.50
C SER A 91 -14.21 1.01 -3.35
N ALA A 92 -14.64 0.41 -2.23
CA ALA A 92 -16.06 0.21 -1.93
C ALA A 92 -16.79 1.53 -1.61
N VAL A 93 -16.06 2.52 -1.05
CA VAL A 93 -16.58 3.84 -0.68
C VAL A 93 -16.57 4.80 -1.87
N GLU A 94 -15.44 4.89 -2.56
CA GLU A 94 -15.22 5.72 -3.75
C GLU A 94 -14.31 4.95 -4.73
N PRO A 95 -14.90 4.30 -5.76
CA PRO A 95 -14.19 3.30 -6.57
C PRO A 95 -13.10 3.90 -7.46
N PHE A 96 -13.24 5.14 -7.92
CA PHE A 96 -12.25 5.75 -8.80
C PHE A 96 -10.93 6.00 -8.06
N GLN A 97 -10.99 6.77 -6.98
CA GLN A 97 -9.83 7.16 -6.18
C GLN A 97 -9.28 5.98 -5.39
N GLY A 98 -10.14 5.10 -4.87
CA GLY A 98 -9.70 3.89 -4.18
C GLY A 98 -8.83 3.00 -5.09
N ALA A 99 -9.27 2.77 -6.33
CA ALA A 99 -8.52 1.96 -7.27
C ALA A 99 -7.27 2.70 -7.81
N ALA A 100 -7.40 3.99 -8.10
CA ALA A 100 -6.28 4.82 -8.59
C ALA A 100 -5.14 4.90 -7.57
N THR A 101 -5.44 5.14 -6.29
CA THR A 101 -4.43 5.17 -5.23
C THR A 101 -3.85 3.79 -4.92
N GLY A 102 -4.59 2.71 -5.16
CA GLY A 102 -4.07 1.34 -5.17
C GLY A 102 -2.99 1.13 -6.22
N VAL A 103 -3.19 1.65 -7.44
CA VAL A 103 -2.16 1.62 -8.49
C VAL A 103 -0.96 2.48 -8.11
N GLY A 104 -1.17 3.69 -7.58
CA GLY A 104 -0.06 4.53 -7.09
C GLY A 104 0.78 3.83 -6.02
N GLY A 105 0.15 3.29 -4.97
CA GLY A 105 0.84 2.57 -3.90
C GLY A 105 1.75 1.45 -4.41
N ILE A 106 1.20 0.57 -5.25
CA ILE A 106 1.97 -0.58 -5.75
C ILE A 106 3.11 -0.18 -6.70
N LEU A 107 2.97 0.94 -7.42
CA LEU A 107 4.06 1.49 -8.22
C LEU A 107 5.19 1.99 -7.32
N ARG A 108 4.85 2.70 -6.22
CA ARG A 108 5.82 3.18 -5.23
C ARG A 108 6.61 2.06 -4.58
N ASP A 109 5.95 0.96 -4.20
CA ASP A 109 6.63 -0.21 -3.66
C ASP A 109 7.74 -0.75 -4.59
N VAL A 110 7.41 -0.86 -5.88
CA VAL A 110 8.31 -1.44 -6.88
C VAL A 110 9.47 -0.50 -7.20
N PHE A 111 9.24 0.80 -7.35
CA PHE A 111 10.36 1.72 -7.56
C PHE A 111 11.15 2.03 -6.29
N ALA A 112 10.56 1.83 -5.10
CA ALA A 112 11.28 1.95 -3.83
C ALA A 112 12.39 0.90 -3.68
N VAL A 113 12.25 -0.28 -4.29
CA VAL A 113 13.34 -1.28 -4.38
C VAL A 113 14.28 -1.07 -5.57
N GLY A 114 14.16 0.06 -6.28
CA GLY A 114 15.03 0.42 -7.41
C GLY A 114 14.67 -0.20 -8.75
N ALA A 115 13.49 -0.83 -8.86
CA ALA A 115 12.97 -1.38 -10.09
C ALA A 115 12.07 -0.39 -10.82
N ARG A 116 12.31 -0.20 -12.13
CA ARG A 116 11.44 0.65 -12.95
C ARG A 116 10.14 -0.11 -13.23
N PRO A 117 8.96 0.41 -12.84
CA PRO A 117 7.69 -0.21 -13.19
C PRO A 117 7.52 -0.33 -14.71
N ILE A 118 7.10 -1.50 -15.17
CA ILE A 118 6.90 -1.81 -16.60
C ILE A 118 5.51 -2.32 -16.91
N ALA A 119 4.79 -2.85 -15.91
CA ALA A 119 3.46 -3.41 -16.11
C ALA A 119 2.68 -3.42 -14.79
N VAL A 120 1.37 -3.18 -14.90
CA VAL A 120 0.40 -3.40 -13.83
C VAL A 120 -0.54 -4.54 -14.24
N LEU A 121 -1.00 -5.32 -13.26
CA LEU A 121 -2.10 -6.25 -13.40
C LEU A 121 -3.15 -5.99 -12.32
N ASP A 122 -4.41 -6.20 -12.63
CA ASP A 122 -5.53 -6.01 -11.72
C ASP A 122 -6.27 -7.33 -11.42
N SER A 123 -6.57 -7.56 -10.15
CA SER A 123 -7.45 -8.67 -9.73
C SER A 123 -8.68 -8.07 -9.07
N LEU A 124 -9.80 -8.16 -9.78
CA LEU A 124 -11.04 -7.47 -9.46
C LEU A 124 -12.15 -8.47 -9.13
N ARG A 125 -12.89 -8.22 -8.04
CA ARG A 125 -14.07 -8.99 -7.62
C ARG A 125 -15.23 -8.05 -7.30
N PHE A 126 -16.37 -8.26 -7.94
CA PHE A 126 -17.59 -7.48 -7.74
C PHE A 126 -18.82 -8.39 -7.59
N GLY A 127 -19.94 -7.81 -7.15
CA GLY A 127 -21.23 -8.50 -7.12
C GLY A 127 -21.76 -8.82 -8.52
N GLU A 128 -22.99 -9.33 -8.60
CA GLU A 128 -23.59 -9.74 -9.88
C GLU A 128 -23.70 -8.58 -10.90
N LEU A 129 -23.60 -8.91 -12.20
CA LEU A 129 -23.57 -7.95 -13.30
C LEU A 129 -24.88 -7.16 -13.49
N ASP A 130 -26.00 -7.70 -13.02
CA ASP A 130 -27.31 -7.06 -13.05
C ASP A 130 -27.50 -6.03 -11.92
N SER A 131 -26.66 -6.07 -10.88
CA SER A 131 -26.63 -5.04 -9.83
C SER A 131 -26.12 -3.70 -10.36
N GLN A 132 -26.87 -2.64 -10.05
CA GLN A 132 -26.45 -1.27 -10.34
C GLN A 132 -25.21 -0.88 -9.53
N ARG A 133 -25.08 -1.37 -8.30
CA ARG A 133 -23.92 -1.09 -7.44
C ARG A 133 -22.66 -1.73 -8.00
N SER A 134 -22.74 -3.01 -8.39
CA SER A 134 -21.59 -3.72 -8.98
C SER A 134 -21.09 -3.05 -10.26
N ARG A 135 -22.00 -2.61 -11.14
CA ARG A 135 -21.62 -1.87 -12.34
C ARG A 135 -20.95 -0.53 -12.03
N TYR A 136 -21.45 0.20 -11.02
CA TYR A 136 -20.83 1.46 -10.57
C TYR A 136 -19.41 1.24 -10.01
N LEU A 137 -19.23 0.21 -9.17
CA LEU A 137 -17.92 -0.13 -8.61
C LEU A 137 -16.92 -0.55 -9.70
N LEU A 138 -17.36 -1.40 -10.64
CA LEU A 138 -16.55 -1.83 -11.77
C LEU A 138 -16.11 -0.64 -12.65
N ASP A 139 -17.05 0.21 -13.06
CA ASP A 139 -16.79 1.36 -13.92
C ASP A 139 -15.81 2.35 -13.26
N GLY A 140 -16.05 2.66 -11.97
CA GLY A 140 -15.17 3.53 -11.20
C GLY A 140 -13.77 2.93 -11.04
N ALA A 141 -13.65 1.66 -10.64
CA ALA A 141 -12.37 1.02 -10.39
C ALA A 141 -11.51 0.94 -11.66
N VAL A 142 -12.09 0.49 -12.78
CA VAL A 142 -11.38 0.41 -14.07
C VAL A 142 -10.99 1.80 -14.56
N SER A 143 -11.86 2.80 -14.40
CA SER A 143 -11.55 4.19 -14.74
C SER A 143 -10.41 4.75 -13.91
N GLY A 144 -10.37 4.46 -12.60
CA GLY A 144 -9.31 4.87 -11.68
C GLY A 144 -7.96 4.23 -12.00
N ILE A 145 -7.96 2.90 -12.21
CA ILE A 145 -6.76 2.14 -12.63
C ILE A 145 -6.22 2.69 -13.95
N GLY A 146 -7.10 2.84 -14.95
CA GLY A 146 -6.76 3.38 -16.25
C GLY A 146 -6.23 4.80 -16.16
N HIS A 147 -6.85 5.68 -15.37
CA HIS A 147 -6.40 7.04 -15.18
C HIS A 147 -4.98 7.11 -14.62
N TYR A 148 -4.71 6.39 -13.53
CA TYR A 148 -3.41 6.45 -12.86
C TYR A 148 -2.30 5.86 -13.73
N GLY A 149 -2.49 4.64 -14.25
CA GLY A 149 -1.53 3.94 -15.10
C GLY A 149 -1.22 4.70 -16.40
N ASN A 150 -2.24 5.22 -17.09
CA ASN A 150 -2.04 5.99 -18.32
C ASN A 150 -1.30 7.31 -18.07
N SER A 151 -1.56 7.97 -16.94
CA SER A 151 -0.94 9.26 -16.62
C SER A 151 0.54 9.12 -16.25
N ILE A 152 0.92 8.08 -15.50
CA ILE A 152 2.32 7.80 -15.14
C ILE A 152 3.09 7.09 -16.27
N GLY A 153 2.37 6.50 -17.22
CA GLY A 153 2.92 5.82 -18.39
C GLY A 153 3.32 4.37 -18.14
N VAL A 154 2.60 3.66 -17.26
CA VAL A 154 2.80 2.23 -16.97
C VAL A 154 1.53 1.47 -17.40
N PRO A 155 1.62 0.53 -18.35
CA PRO A 155 0.45 -0.13 -18.90
C PRO A 155 -0.12 -1.18 -17.95
N THR A 156 -1.44 -1.24 -17.83
CA THR A 156 -2.14 -2.43 -17.33
C THR A 156 -2.16 -3.48 -18.43
N VAL A 157 -1.38 -4.56 -18.28
CA VAL A 157 -1.14 -5.55 -19.35
C VAL A 157 -2.10 -6.74 -19.31
N GLY A 158 -2.89 -6.86 -18.25
CA GLY A 158 -3.84 -7.95 -18.05
C GLY A 158 -4.29 -8.01 -16.61
N GLY A 159 -5.06 -9.04 -16.28
CA GLY A 159 -5.66 -9.17 -14.96
C GLY A 159 -6.73 -10.25 -14.95
N GLU A 160 -7.56 -10.22 -13.93
CA GLU A 160 -8.74 -11.08 -13.82
C GLU A 160 -9.91 -10.31 -13.22
N VAL A 161 -11.11 -10.58 -13.75
CA VAL A 161 -12.36 -10.02 -13.26
C VAL A 161 -13.32 -11.17 -13.00
N TYR A 162 -13.94 -11.18 -11.81
CA TYR A 162 -14.89 -12.22 -11.42
C TYR A 162 -16.08 -11.61 -10.70
N PHE A 163 -17.26 -12.19 -10.92
CA PHE A 163 -18.53 -11.69 -10.41
C PHE A 163 -19.20 -12.75 -9.55
N GLU A 164 -19.56 -12.40 -8.31
CA GLU A 164 -20.33 -13.25 -7.41
C GLU A 164 -21.03 -12.40 -6.35
N GLY A 165 -22.31 -12.69 -6.09
CA GLY A 165 -23.16 -11.95 -5.15
C GLY A 165 -22.50 -11.50 -3.84
N PRO A 166 -21.72 -12.32 -3.12
CA PRO A 166 -21.07 -11.93 -1.87
C PRO A 166 -20.12 -10.71 -1.97
N TYR A 167 -19.58 -10.42 -3.16
CA TYR A 167 -18.69 -9.27 -3.37
C TYR A 167 -19.43 -7.94 -3.61
N GLU A 168 -20.77 -7.92 -3.60
CA GLU A 168 -21.54 -6.68 -3.81
C GLU A 168 -21.36 -5.67 -2.67
N GLN A 169 -21.26 -6.18 -1.44
CA GLN A 169 -21.00 -5.36 -0.26
C GLN A 169 -19.53 -4.97 -0.21
N ASN A 170 -18.64 -5.94 -0.45
CA ASN A 170 -17.20 -5.82 -0.28
C ASN A 170 -16.49 -6.24 -1.56
N CYS A 171 -16.29 -5.29 -2.47
CA CYS A 171 -15.49 -5.54 -3.67
C CYS A 171 -14.03 -5.79 -3.30
N LEU A 172 -13.34 -6.62 -4.08
CA LEU A 172 -11.90 -6.77 -4.00
C LEU A 172 -11.28 -6.02 -5.19
N VAL A 173 -10.36 -5.11 -4.89
CA VAL A 173 -9.60 -4.35 -5.88
C VAL A 173 -8.13 -4.49 -5.51
N ASN A 174 -7.48 -5.45 -6.17
CA ASN A 174 -6.07 -5.71 -5.98
C ASN A 174 -5.28 -5.25 -7.21
N ALA A 175 -4.13 -4.62 -6.97
CA ALA A 175 -3.20 -4.20 -8.01
C ALA A 175 -1.86 -4.89 -7.80
N MET A 176 -1.31 -5.47 -8.86
CA MET A 176 0.04 -6.02 -8.92
C MET A 176 0.88 -5.13 -9.83
N CYS A 177 2.13 -4.87 -9.45
CA CYS A 177 3.09 -4.20 -10.32
C CYS A 177 4.29 -5.11 -10.56
N LEU A 178 4.82 -5.08 -11.79
CA LEU A 178 6.10 -5.62 -12.15
C LEU A 178 7.04 -4.48 -12.50
N GLY A 179 8.27 -4.55 -12.01
CA GLY A 179 9.35 -3.67 -12.40
C GLY A 179 10.62 -4.43 -12.74
N ILE A 180 11.50 -3.77 -13.49
CA ILE A 180 12.78 -4.34 -13.93
C ILE A 180 13.97 -3.49 -13.48
N ALA A 181 15.06 -4.13 -13.09
CA ALA A 181 16.32 -3.48 -12.76
C ALA A 181 17.53 -4.37 -13.09
N PRO A 182 18.71 -3.78 -13.29
CA PRO A 182 19.97 -4.48 -13.04
C PRO A 182 20.01 -4.98 -11.59
N GLN A 183 20.54 -6.18 -11.35
CA GLN A 183 20.55 -6.79 -10.01
C GLN A 183 21.27 -5.92 -8.98
N GLU A 184 22.37 -5.29 -9.38
CA GLU A 184 23.19 -4.40 -8.57
C GLU A 184 22.47 -3.10 -8.15
N ARG A 185 21.39 -2.73 -8.85
CA ARG A 185 20.61 -1.53 -8.55
C ARG A 185 19.54 -1.76 -7.49
N LEU A 186 19.21 -3.02 -7.17
CA LEU A 186 18.19 -3.30 -6.19
C LEU A 186 18.57 -2.70 -4.83
N THR A 187 17.70 -1.85 -4.29
CA THR A 187 17.91 -1.17 -3.00
C THR A 187 16.97 -1.70 -1.93
N ARG A 188 17.42 -1.63 -0.68
CA ARG A 188 16.65 -2.05 0.49
C ARG A 188 16.03 -0.85 1.19
N SER A 189 14.93 -1.09 1.88
CA SER A 189 14.18 -0.11 2.67
C SER A 189 14.97 0.47 3.85
N ALA A 190 15.78 -0.36 4.51
CA ALA A 190 16.48 0.00 5.74
C ALA A 190 17.80 0.77 5.47
N ALA A 191 17.79 2.09 5.67
CA ALA A 191 19.02 2.87 5.73
C ALA A 191 19.86 2.50 6.96
N ALA A 192 21.16 2.27 6.74
CA ALA A 192 22.16 2.20 7.79
C ALA A 192 23.17 3.34 7.62
N GLY A 193 23.67 3.87 8.74
CA GLY A 193 24.74 4.88 8.74
C GLY A 193 24.38 6.16 9.49
N LEU A 194 25.26 6.56 10.40
CA LEU A 194 25.15 7.84 11.10
C LEU A 194 25.50 8.99 10.15
N GLY A 195 24.72 10.07 10.20
CA GLY A 195 24.96 11.28 9.41
C GLY A 195 24.20 11.35 8.09
N ASN A 196 23.45 10.31 7.70
CA ASN A 196 22.56 10.36 6.56
C ASN A 196 21.43 11.38 6.77
N HIS A 197 21.04 12.07 5.69
CA HIS A 197 19.88 12.96 5.70
C HIS A 197 18.60 12.18 5.39
N LEU A 198 17.54 12.43 6.16
CA LEU A 198 16.19 11.95 5.86
C LEU A 198 15.49 13.01 5.01
N VAL A 199 15.10 12.63 3.80
CA VAL A 199 14.46 13.53 2.84
C VAL A 199 13.07 13.00 2.51
N LEU A 200 12.06 13.83 2.71
CA LEU A 200 10.70 13.58 2.24
C LEU A 200 10.57 14.15 0.82
N MET A 201 10.20 13.31 -0.14
CA MET A 201 10.03 13.70 -1.55
C MET A 201 8.60 13.43 -2.02
N GLY A 202 8.03 14.37 -2.76
CA GLY A 202 6.69 14.27 -3.34
C GLY A 202 5.75 15.38 -2.89
N ALA A 203 4.45 15.06 -2.85
CA ALA A 203 3.40 16.00 -2.51
C ALA A 203 3.52 16.55 -1.07
N ARG A 204 2.88 17.70 -0.82
CA ARG A 204 2.79 18.26 0.52
C ARG A 204 1.87 17.39 1.39
N THR A 205 2.29 17.11 2.63
CA THR A 205 1.47 16.40 3.60
C THR A 205 0.20 17.20 3.94
N GLY A 206 -0.96 16.69 3.51
CA GLY A 206 -2.27 17.22 3.82
C GLY A 206 -2.93 16.53 5.02
N ARG A 207 -4.26 16.67 5.13
CA ARG A 207 -5.07 15.97 6.15
C ARG A 207 -5.78 14.76 5.54
N ASP A 208 -5.09 14.06 4.65
CA ASP A 208 -5.65 13.02 3.80
C ASP A 208 -5.56 11.66 4.50
N GLY A 209 -6.68 10.92 4.59
CA GLY A 209 -6.69 9.55 5.10
C GLY A 209 -6.28 9.36 6.58
N ILE A 210 -6.41 10.39 7.43
CA ILE A 210 -6.07 10.29 8.86
C ILE A 210 -6.91 9.20 9.52
N GLY A 211 -6.25 8.15 10.06
CA GLY A 211 -6.92 7.00 10.66
C GLY A 211 -7.26 5.87 9.68
N GLY A 212 -6.82 5.95 8.42
CA GLY A 212 -7.09 4.98 7.37
C GLY A 212 -6.79 3.53 7.75
N ALA A 213 -5.60 3.26 8.30
CA ALA A 213 -5.19 1.90 8.66
C ALA A 213 -5.94 1.33 9.87
N SER A 214 -6.14 2.12 10.94
CA SER A 214 -6.68 1.62 12.21
C SER A 214 -8.21 1.67 12.29
N VAL A 215 -8.85 2.64 11.63
CA VAL A 215 -10.31 2.89 11.77
C VAL A 215 -11.08 2.51 10.51
N LEU A 216 -10.49 2.64 9.32
CA LEU A 216 -11.19 2.37 8.05
C LEU A 216 -10.87 0.97 7.52
N ALA A 217 -9.59 0.66 7.29
CA ALA A 217 -9.16 -0.61 6.70
C ALA A 217 -9.25 -1.81 7.65
N SER A 218 -9.35 -1.56 8.96
CA SER A 218 -9.43 -2.61 10.00
C SER A 218 -10.83 -2.79 10.60
N ALA A 219 -11.84 -2.04 10.12
CA ALA A 219 -13.22 -2.10 10.65
C ALA A 219 -14.15 -2.93 9.74
N GLU A 220 -15.24 -3.44 10.33
CA GLU A 220 -16.33 -4.08 9.59
C GLU A 220 -17.20 -3.04 8.86
N PHE A 221 -17.77 -3.44 7.71
CA PHE A 221 -18.64 -2.58 6.89
C PHE A 221 -19.98 -2.29 7.61
N GLY A 222 -20.48 -1.06 7.48
CA GLY A 222 -21.71 -0.61 8.14
C GLY A 222 -22.43 0.51 7.39
N ASP A 223 -23.65 0.85 7.83
CA ASP A 223 -24.58 1.74 7.10
C ASP A 223 -24.08 3.20 6.93
N ASP A 224 -23.04 3.64 7.66
CA ASP A 224 -22.50 5.01 7.64
C ASP A 224 -21.37 5.24 6.62
N ASP A 225 -21.12 4.31 5.69
CA ASP A 225 -19.97 4.37 4.77
C ASP A 225 -20.02 5.55 3.76
N ALA A 226 -21.21 6.11 3.49
CA ALA A 226 -21.35 7.26 2.61
C ALA A 226 -20.67 8.53 3.16
N ASP A 227 -20.66 8.71 4.48
CA ASP A 227 -20.05 9.86 5.16
C ASP A 227 -18.51 9.78 5.19
N LYS A 228 -17.94 8.62 4.84
CA LYS A 228 -16.49 8.38 4.81
C LYS A 228 -15.83 8.79 3.48
N ARG A 229 -16.60 9.13 2.44
CA ARG A 229 -16.06 9.56 1.13
C ARG A 229 -14.99 10.66 1.19
N PRO A 230 -15.11 11.72 2.02
CA PRO A 230 -14.08 12.75 2.12
C PRO A 230 -12.74 12.27 2.69
N THR A 231 -12.68 11.04 3.20
CA THR A 231 -11.45 10.44 3.75
C THR A 231 -10.66 9.64 2.71
N VAL A 232 -11.24 9.36 1.53
CA VAL A 232 -10.54 8.67 0.44
C VAL A 232 -9.52 9.61 -0.18
N GLN A 233 -8.26 9.15 -0.24
CA GLN A 233 -7.16 9.93 -0.77
C GLN A 233 -7.32 10.14 -2.28
N ILE A 234 -6.94 11.32 -2.77
CA ILE A 234 -6.87 11.60 -4.21
C ILE A 234 -5.42 11.48 -4.63
N GLY A 235 -5.16 10.60 -5.59
CA GLY A 235 -3.81 10.40 -6.12
C GLY A 235 -3.45 11.41 -7.21
N ASP A 236 -2.20 11.88 -7.23
CA ASP A 236 -1.63 12.69 -8.32
C ASP A 236 -0.58 11.88 -9.10
N PRO A 237 -0.97 11.18 -10.18
CA PRO A 237 -0.04 10.38 -10.97
C PRO A 237 1.00 11.22 -11.73
N PHE A 238 0.73 12.51 -11.96
CA PHE A 238 1.68 13.39 -12.64
C PHE A 238 2.81 13.80 -11.69
N GLU A 239 2.50 14.07 -10.42
CA GLU A 239 3.52 14.26 -9.39
C GLU A 239 4.30 12.98 -9.16
N GLU A 240 3.62 11.84 -9.04
CA GLU A 240 4.29 10.55 -8.82
C GLU A 240 5.23 10.17 -9.96
N LYS A 241 4.88 10.49 -11.22
CA LYS A 241 5.80 10.34 -12.36
C LYS A 241 7.12 11.08 -12.11
N LYS A 242 7.07 12.33 -11.65
CA LYS A 242 8.28 13.12 -11.37
C LYS A 242 9.08 12.53 -10.22
N VAL A 243 8.40 12.09 -9.16
CA VAL A 243 9.04 11.43 -8.02
C VAL A 243 9.73 10.14 -8.44
N MET A 244 9.06 9.29 -9.22
CA MET A 244 9.62 8.05 -9.74
C MET A 244 10.89 8.30 -10.56
N GLU A 245 10.85 9.22 -11.53
CA GLU A 245 12.04 9.53 -12.33
C GLU A 245 13.18 10.10 -11.48
N ALA A 246 12.88 11.00 -10.54
CA ALA A 246 13.88 11.55 -9.63
C ALA A 246 14.52 10.46 -8.74
N CYS A 247 13.71 9.59 -8.14
CA CYS A 247 14.20 8.49 -7.30
C CYS A 247 15.09 7.51 -8.08
N LEU A 248 14.66 7.11 -9.28
CA LEU A 248 15.44 6.20 -10.13
C LEU A 248 16.75 6.85 -10.59
N GLU A 249 16.73 8.14 -10.93
CA GLU A 249 17.95 8.88 -11.28
C GLU A 249 18.91 9.04 -10.10
N LEU A 250 18.40 9.29 -8.88
CA LEU A 250 19.22 9.35 -7.66
C LEU A 250 19.86 8.00 -7.34
N LEU A 251 19.17 6.88 -7.62
CA LEU A 251 19.74 5.54 -7.52
C LEU A 251 20.85 5.31 -8.56
N ASP A 252 20.60 5.67 -9.83
CA ASP A 252 21.58 5.53 -10.91
C ASP A 252 22.86 6.37 -10.65
N ARG A 253 22.75 7.45 -9.86
CA ARG A 253 23.88 8.29 -9.43
C ARG A 253 24.50 7.86 -8.09
N GLU A 254 24.04 6.76 -7.50
CA GLU A 254 24.50 6.24 -6.20
C GLU A 254 24.35 7.25 -5.04
N LEU A 255 23.28 8.07 -5.07
CA LEU A 255 23.02 9.12 -4.09
C LEU A 255 22.02 8.72 -2.99
N LEU A 256 21.36 7.56 -3.12
CA LEU A 256 20.43 7.04 -2.12
C LEU A 256 21.05 5.90 -1.32
N ALA A 257 21.02 6.03 0.01
CA ALA A 257 21.37 4.94 0.92
C ALA A 257 20.21 3.93 1.08
N SER A 258 18.97 4.42 1.04
CA SER A 258 17.74 3.62 1.00
C SER A 258 16.61 4.44 0.39
N LEU A 259 15.53 3.77 0.02
CA LEU A 259 14.31 4.40 -0.45
C LEU A 259 13.11 3.64 0.14
N GLN A 260 12.15 4.40 0.67
CA GLN A 260 10.97 3.86 1.33
C GLN A 260 9.74 4.59 0.78
N ASP A 261 8.70 3.83 0.45
CA ASP A 261 7.40 4.38 0.12
C ASP A 261 6.73 4.96 1.38
N LEU A 262 5.77 5.85 1.16
CA LEU A 262 4.92 6.39 2.20
C LEU A 262 3.47 6.03 1.88
N GLY A 263 2.81 5.45 2.87
CA GLY A 263 1.56 4.73 2.70
C GLY A 263 0.74 4.72 3.99
N ALA A 264 0.31 3.55 4.43
CA ALA A 264 -0.40 3.42 5.69
C ALA A 264 0.49 3.83 6.88
N ALA A 265 -0.04 4.68 7.76
CA ALA A 265 0.62 5.27 8.93
C ALA A 265 1.65 6.40 8.64
N GLY A 266 1.75 6.85 7.39
CA GLY A 266 2.67 7.91 7.00
C GLY A 266 3.28 7.61 5.65
#